data_AF-A0A420W553-F1
#
_entry.id   AF-A0A420W553-F1
#
_cell.length_a   1.000
_cell.length_b   1.000
_cell.length_c   1.000
_cell.angle_alpha   90.00
_cell.angle_beta   90.00
_cell.angle_gamma   90.00
#
_symmetry.space_group_name_H-M   'P 1'
#
loop_
_entity.id
_entity.type
_entity.pdbx_description
1 polymer ?
#
loop_
_entity_poly.entity_id
_entity_poly.type
_entity_poly.pdbx_seq_one_letter_code
_entity_poly.pdbx_strand_id
1 'polypeptide(L)'
;MAESKKFQISIEILNFLLQKKDYISTTEIQKHLVSTGLLKSDSAKSSDRRKLNRTLNFLESIGYIESKDTEAKGRTPQKWRINKKALPYLASISDKELISLLTLSAFIPNNYKNLSIFSPFFDLVFRLSDRLSFQEREIISNSFINESQFLEKFLEFKEEVLNEIHNAIIDKVALRIRYKNSTEVFKIYPIKIFVYNGIIYVGAVKNKVYRTFLLAGINILEKLKEKTPEFFFKKYKNITFDIEREKPFLFGIKVAKKPSLEYFQAPQIFTTQFFFSREKDNYLIYLVGYTGSRFTSRFLVEEVIDIIPPTENIILKAKELDLKKRFPTLTFSLKENEKRFFLFKEELEEFIAQRLELLQKLNYSSLK
;
A
#
# COMPACT_ATOMS: atom_id res chain seq x y z
N MET A 1 -39.21 18.42 20.31
CA MET A 1 -38.42 17.39 21.03
C MET A 1 -38.67 15.94 20.54
N ALA A 2 -39.93 15.51 20.31
CA ALA A 2 -40.22 14.13 19.89
C ALA A 2 -39.69 13.77 18.49
N GLU A 3 -39.74 14.71 17.54
CA GLU A 3 -39.21 14.52 16.18
C GLU A 3 -37.67 14.39 16.16
N SER A 4 -36.98 15.19 16.96
CA SER A 4 -35.52 15.12 17.14
C SER A 4 -35.07 13.72 17.62
N LYS A 5 -35.78 13.11 18.58
CA LYS A 5 -35.50 11.73 19.01
C LYS A 5 -35.79 10.67 17.96
N LYS A 6 -36.82 10.85 17.12
CA LYS A 6 -37.13 9.92 16.01
C LYS A 6 -36.05 9.98 14.94
N PHE A 7 -35.57 11.19 14.64
CA PHE A 7 -34.49 11.43 13.69
C PHE A 7 -33.16 10.83 14.19
N GLN A 8 -32.81 11.04 15.46
CA GLN A 8 -31.62 10.44 16.09
C GLN A 8 -31.63 8.90 16.02
N ILE A 9 -32.76 8.26 16.31
CA ILE A 9 -32.89 6.80 16.20
C ILE A 9 -32.71 6.35 14.74
N SER A 10 -33.25 7.09 13.77
CA SER A 10 -33.13 6.76 12.35
C SER A 10 -31.67 6.86 11.88
N ILE A 11 -30.96 7.92 12.27
CA ILE A 11 -29.52 8.08 11.99
C ILE A 11 -28.73 6.95 12.63
N GLU A 12 -28.99 6.63 13.90
CA GLU A 12 -28.20 5.62 14.60
C GLU A 12 -28.43 4.21 14.02
N ILE A 13 -29.66 3.90 13.60
CA ILE A 13 -29.95 2.65 12.86
C ILE A 13 -29.14 2.61 11.56
N LEU A 14 -29.12 3.69 10.79
CA LEU A 14 -28.36 3.75 9.54
C LEU A 14 -26.85 3.60 9.81
N ASN A 15 -26.30 4.32 10.79
CA ASN A 15 -24.90 4.21 11.19
C ASN A 15 -24.53 2.78 11.60
N PHE A 16 -25.34 2.16 12.46
CA PHE A 16 -25.11 0.80 12.91
C PHE A 16 -25.16 -0.21 11.75
N LEU A 17 -26.13 -0.07 10.84
CA LEU A 17 -26.24 -0.94 9.67
C LEU A 17 -25.14 -0.66 8.63
N LEU A 18 -24.60 0.56 8.52
CA LEU A 18 -23.44 0.86 7.66
C LEU A 18 -22.16 0.19 8.15
N GLN A 19 -21.98 0.08 9.46
CA GLN A 19 -20.84 -0.62 10.07
C GLN A 19 -20.93 -2.15 9.89
N LYS A 20 -22.12 -2.68 9.59
CA LYS A 20 -22.38 -4.11 9.45
C LYS A 20 -22.61 -4.46 7.98
N LYS A 21 -21.72 -5.25 7.40
CA LYS A 21 -21.76 -5.58 5.96
C LYS A 21 -22.93 -6.51 5.56
N ASP A 22 -23.53 -7.19 6.54
CA ASP A 22 -24.54 -8.23 6.34
C ASP A 22 -25.89 -7.88 6.99
N TYR A 23 -26.90 -8.72 6.73
CA TYR A 23 -28.23 -8.62 7.33
C TYR A 23 -28.19 -8.82 8.85
N ILE A 24 -28.61 -7.78 9.59
CA ILE A 24 -28.62 -7.75 11.06
C ILE A 24 -30.03 -7.92 11.59
N SER A 25 -30.17 -8.72 12.66
CA SER A 25 -31.47 -8.97 13.27
C SER A 25 -32.00 -7.72 13.99
N THR A 26 -33.31 -7.54 13.97
CA THR A 26 -33.98 -6.45 14.72
C THR A 26 -33.60 -6.46 16.21
N THR A 27 -33.31 -7.63 16.78
CA THR A 27 -32.88 -7.80 18.18
C THR A 27 -31.49 -7.23 18.44
N GLU A 28 -30.55 -7.42 17.52
CA GLU A 28 -29.22 -6.82 17.63
C GLU A 28 -29.27 -5.29 17.50
N ILE A 29 -30.07 -4.77 16.57
CA ILE A 29 -30.29 -3.32 16.43
C ILE A 29 -30.87 -2.74 17.74
N GLN A 30 -31.85 -3.42 18.34
CA GLN A 30 -32.43 -2.97 19.61
C GLN A 30 -31.40 -2.94 20.74
N LYS A 31 -30.57 -3.99 20.88
CA LYS A 31 -29.51 -4.02 21.89
C LYS A 31 -28.55 -2.85 21.72
N HIS A 32 -28.15 -2.55 20.49
CA HIS A 32 -27.30 -1.40 20.17
C HIS A 32 -27.93 -0.07 20.57
N LEU A 33 -29.21 0.14 20.23
CA LEU A 33 -29.94 1.35 20.58
C LEU A 33 -30.19 1.51 22.10
N VAL A 34 -30.27 0.40 22.85
CA VAL A 34 -30.32 0.44 24.31
C VAL A 34 -28.96 0.78 24.89
N SER A 35 -27.87 0.19 24.38
CA SER A 35 -26.51 0.50 24.85
C SER A 35 -26.09 1.95 24.59
N THR A 36 -26.66 2.59 23.56
CA THR A 36 -26.45 4.01 23.26
C THR A 36 -27.41 4.93 24.03
N GLY A 37 -28.30 4.38 24.87
CA GLY A 37 -29.28 5.13 25.66
C GLY A 37 -30.46 5.71 24.87
N LEU A 38 -30.58 5.38 23.58
CA LEU A 38 -31.66 5.87 22.70
C LEU A 38 -32.99 5.13 22.93
N LEU A 39 -32.93 3.89 23.42
CA LEU A 39 -34.06 3.09 23.89
C LEU A 39 -33.86 2.69 25.35
N LYS A 40 -34.96 2.44 26.07
CA LYS A 40 -34.95 2.10 27.50
C LYS A 40 -34.99 0.60 27.77
N SER A 41 -35.48 -0.20 26.83
CA SER A 41 -35.67 -1.65 27.03
C SER A 41 -35.29 -2.47 25.79
N ASP A 42 -34.62 -3.59 26.04
CA ASP A 42 -34.26 -4.62 25.05
C ASP A 42 -35.34 -5.70 24.87
N SER A 43 -36.44 -5.63 25.63
CA SER A 43 -37.53 -6.59 25.58
C SER A 43 -38.25 -6.57 24.23
N ALA A 44 -38.57 -7.76 23.69
CA ALA A 44 -39.30 -7.91 22.44
C ALA A 44 -40.76 -7.45 22.49
N LYS A 45 -41.33 -7.28 23.70
CA LYS A 45 -42.73 -6.82 23.89
C LYS A 45 -42.83 -5.34 24.26
N SER A 46 -41.70 -4.62 24.32
CA SER A 46 -41.66 -3.23 24.77
C SER A 46 -42.27 -2.25 23.75
N SER A 47 -42.70 -1.09 24.22
CA SER A 47 -43.08 0.05 23.37
C SER A 47 -41.91 0.49 22.46
N ASP A 48 -40.68 0.36 22.95
CA ASP A 48 -39.44 0.63 22.21
C ASP A 48 -39.25 -0.32 21.03
N ARG A 49 -39.60 -1.62 21.16
CA ARG A 49 -39.60 -2.56 20.03
C ARG A 49 -40.55 -2.11 18.92
N ARG A 50 -41.77 -1.69 19.29
CA ARG A 50 -42.76 -1.20 18.32
C ARG A 50 -42.27 0.07 17.62
N LYS A 51 -41.60 0.96 18.36
CA LYS A 51 -40.99 2.19 17.82
C LYS A 51 -39.85 1.87 16.85
N LEU A 52 -38.97 0.91 17.18
CA LEU A 52 -37.90 0.42 16.31
C LEU A 52 -38.47 -0.14 15.01
N ASN A 53 -39.44 -1.06 15.08
CA ASN A 53 -40.05 -1.66 13.88
C ASN A 53 -40.70 -0.61 12.97
N ARG A 54 -41.41 0.39 13.54
CA ARG A 54 -41.96 1.50 12.76
C ARG A 54 -40.89 2.31 12.05
N THR A 55 -39.73 2.48 12.67
CA THR A 55 -38.62 3.26 12.11
C THR A 55 -37.92 2.46 11.01
N LEU A 56 -37.70 1.16 11.19
CA LEU A 56 -37.15 0.27 10.18
C LEU A 56 -38.05 0.20 8.94
N ASN A 57 -39.36 -0.01 9.13
CA ASN A 57 -40.31 -0.01 8.01
C ASN A 57 -40.34 1.34 7.27
N PHE A 58 -40.20 2.46 7.98
CA PHE A 58 -40.10 3.77 7.37
C PHE A 58 -38.82 3.92 6.53
N LEU A 59 -37.67 3.53 7.09
CA LEU A 59 -36.37 3.54 6.39
C LEU A 59 -36.36 2.61 5.16
N GLU A 60 -37.09 1.50 5.21
CA GLU A 60 -37.29 0.59 4.09
C GLU A 60 -38.21 1.20 3.03
N SER A 61 -39.32 1.84 3.42
CA SER A 61 -40.25 2.45 2.47
C SER A 61 -39.64 3.59 1.65
N ILE A 62 -38.65 4.30 2.21
CA ILE A 62 -37.89 5.34 1.51
C ILE A 62 -36.65 4.77 0.79
N GLY A 63 -36.41 3.46 0.90
CA GLY A 63 -35.37 2.74 0.16
C GLY A 63 -33.97 2.80 0.76
N TYR A 64 -33.77 3.30 1.99
CA TYR A 64 -32.44 3.37 2.61
C TYR A 64 -31.95 2.04 3.20
N ILE A 65 -32.87 1.18 3.60
CA ILE A 65 -32.58 -0.18 4.06
C ILE A 65 -33.43 -1.19 3.30
N GLU A 66 -33.02 -2.44 3.30
CA GLU A 66 -33.76 -3.55 2.73
C GLU A 66 -33.87 -4.67 3.77
N SER A 67 -35.05 -5.28 3.87
CA SER A 67 -35.25 -6.48 4.66
C SER A 67 -34.90 -7.74 3.87
N LYS A 68 -34.45 -8.78 4.59
CA LYS A 68 -34.03 -10.04 3.98
C LYS A 68 -35.20 -10.83 3.38
N ASP A 69 -36.33 -10.81 4.08
CA ASP A 69 -37.50 -11.60 3.78
C ASP A 69 -38.70 -10.64 3.63
N THR A 70 -39.17 -10.43 2.40
CA THR A 70 -40.34 -9.58 2.10
C THR A 70 -41.66 -10.16 2.63
N GLU A 71 -41.68 -11.46 2.95
CA GLU A 71 -42.83 -12.19 3.49
C GLU A 71 -42.44 -13.05 4.70
N ALA A 72 -41.92 -12.44 5.77
CA ALA A 72 -41.61 -13.18 6.99
C ALA A 72 -42.90 -13.73 7.66
N LYS A 73 -43.27 -14.97 7.35
CA LYS A 73 -44.29 -15.74 8.08
C LYS A 73 -43.65 -16.51 9.24
N GLY A 74 -43.93 -16.11 10.49
CA GLY A 74 -43.57 -16.87 11.69
C GLY A 74 -42.77 -16.10 12.76
N ARG A 75 -42.12 -16.86 13.68
CA ARG A 75 -41.35 -16.35 14.83
C ARG A 75 -39.91 -15.90 14.51
N THR A 76 -39.50 -15.92 13.24
CA THR A 76 -38.14 -15.55 12.84
C THR A 76 -37.97 -14.02 12.87
N PRO A 77 -36.95 -13.49 13.58
CA PRO A 77 -36.73 -12.06 13.63
C PRO A 77 -36.28 -11.53 12.27
N GLN A 78 -37.01 -10.54 11.75
CA GLN A 78 -36.67 -9.85 10.50
C GLN A 78 -35.24 -9.29 10.59
N LYS A 79 -34.52 -9.40 9.47
CA LYS A 79 -33.15 -8.92 9.33
C LYS A 79 -33.08 -7.81 8.29
N TRP A 80 -32.20 -6.87 8.52
CA TRP A 80 -32.11 -5.60 7.80
C TRP A 80 -30.68 -5.32 7.37
N ARG A 81 -30.49 -4.69 6.22
CA ARG A 81 -29.18 -4.14 5.80
C ARG A 81 -29.37 -2.81 5.07
N ILE A 82 -28.29 -2.05 4.92
CA ILE A 82 -28.29 -0.84 4.09
C ILE A 82 -28.48 -1.20 2.61
N ASN A 83 -29.36 -0.46 1.94
CA ASN A 83 -29.44 -0.48 0.50
C ASN A 83 -28.29 0.35 -0.10
N LYS A 84 -27.21 -0.34 -0.48
CA LYS A 84 -26.01 0.28 -1.06
C LYS A 84 -26.27 1.05 -2.35
N LYS A 85 -27.36 0.78 -3.06
CA LYS A 85 -27.73 1.53 -4.28
C LYS A 85 -28.32 2.90 -3.97
N ALA A 86 -29.07 3.01 -2.88
CA ALA A 86 -29.66 4.27 -2.44
C ALA A 86 -28.62 5.19 -1.76
N LEU A 87 -27.60 4.59 -1.14
CA LEU A 87 -26.57 5.30 -0.38
C LEU A 87 -25.15 4.86 -0.80
N PRO A 88 -24.74 5.01 -2.08
CA PRO A 88 -23.48 4.47 -2.58
C PRO A 88 -22.23 5.13 -2.00
N TYR A 89 -22.37 6.35 -1.48
CA TYR A 89 -21.26 7.15 -0.93
C TYR A 89 -21.34 7.34 0.59
N LEU A 90 -22.41 6.83 1.23
CA LEU A 90 -22.56 6.95 2.67
C LEU A 90 -21.72 5.84 3.34
N ALA A 91 -20.75 6.25 4.15
CA ALA A 91 -19.94 5.34 4.95
C ALA A 91 -19.95 5.81 6.41
N SER A 92 -20.11 4.87 7.34
CA SER A 92 -19.87 5.12 8.76
C SER A 92 -18.44 4.69 9.08
N ILE A 93 -17.63 5.61 9.59
CA ILE A 93 -16.28 5.34 10.10
C ILE A 93 -16.30 5.49 11.63
N SER A 94 -15.84 4.50 12.37
CA SER A 94 -15.67 4.57 13.83
C SER A 94 -14.49 5.47 14.21
N ASP A 95 -14.41 5.90 15.47
CA ASP A 95 -13.29 6.74 15.92
C ASP A 95 -11.95 5.99 15.82
N LYS A 96 -11.95 4.68 16.08
CA LYS A 96 -10.75 3.82 15.90
C LYS A 96 -10.31 3.74 14.44
N GLU A 97 -11.24 3.63 13.50
CA GLU A 97 -10.92 3.63 12.07
C GLU A 97 -10.41 5.01 11.62
N LEU A 98 -10.96 6.09 12.15
CA LEU A 98 -10.48 7.45 11.87
C LEU A 98 -9.08 7.71 12.43
N ILE A 99 -8.82 7.31 13.68
CA ILE A 99 -7.47 7.40 14.27
C ILE A 99 -6.49 6.59 13.42
N SER A 100 -6.87 5.37 12.99
CA SER A 100 -6.03 4.54 12.12
C SER A 100 -5.75 5.21 10.77
N LEU A 101 -6.75 5.87 10.16
CA LEU A 101 -6.60 6.58 8.90
C LEU A 101 -5.70 7.82 9.03
N LEU A 102 -5.86 8.56 10.12
CA LEU A 102 -5.01 9.71 10.46
C LEU A 102 -3.56 9.25 10.68
N THR A 103 -3.36 8.19 11.47
CA THR A 103 -2.04 7.57 11.67
C THR A 103 -1.43 7.13 10.33
N LEU A 104 -2.19 6.46 9.45
CA LEU A 104 -1.72 6.06 8.12
C LEU A 104 -1.28 7.27 7.27
N SER A 105 -2.02 8.37 7.34
CA SER A 105 -1.68 9.61 6.61
C SER A 105 -0.32 10.18 7.03
N ALA A 106 0.07 9.96 8.30
CA ALA A 106 1.35 10.43 8.82
C ALA A 106 2.56 9.65 8.27
N PHE A 107 2.36 8.39 7.85
CA PHE A 107 3.40 7.55 7.23
C PHE A 107 3.74 7.93 5.77
N ILE A 108 2.96 8.82 5.14
CA ILE A 108 3.29 9.30 3.80
C ILE A 108 4.50 10.25 3.91
N PRO A 109 5.59 10.06 3.13
CA PRO A 109 6.72 10.99 3.13
C PRO A 109 6.29 12.42 2.82
N ASN A 110 6.84 13.42 3.53
CA ASN A 110 6.48 14.83 3.35
C ASN A 110 6.61 15.30 1.89
N ASN A 111 7.64 14.84 1.17
CA ASN A 111 7.82 15.13 -0.25
C ASN A 111 6.65 14.65 -1.13
N TYR A 112 5.95 13.59 -0.72
CA TYR A 112 4.77 13.09 -1.43
C TYR A 112 3.47 13.72 -0.93
N LYS A 113 3.39 14.15 0.34
CA LYS A 113 2.20 14.81 0.89
C LYS A 113 1.79 16.05 0.07
N ASN A 114 2.78 16.76 -0.47
CA ASN A 114 2.58 17.99 -1.23
C ASN A 114 2.10 17.77 -2.67
N LEU A 115 2.02 16.52 -3.16
CA LEU A 115 1.52 16.24 -4.50
C LEU A 115 -0.01 16.34 -4.52
N SER A 116 -0.55 17.02 -5.54
CA SER A 116 -1.97 17.25 -5.80
C SER A 116 -2.79 15.96 -5.84
N ILE A 117 -2.18 14.84 -6.25
CA ILE A 117 -2.85 13.53 -6.28
C ILE A 117 -3.26 13.03 -4.88
N PHE A 118 -2.57 13.48 -3.82
CA PHE A 118 -2.91 13.14 -2.43
C PHE A 118 -3.84 14.16 -1.76
N SER A 119 -4.04 15.35 -2.35
CA SER A 119 -4.95 16.37 -1.78
C SER A 119 -6.36 15.82 -1.51
N PRO A 120 -7.02 15.07 -2.42
CA PRO A 120 -8.34 14.50 -2.15
C PRO A 120 -8.38 13.57 -0.92
N PHE A 121 -7.27 12.88 -0.65
CA PHE A 121 -7.14 12.02 0.53
C PHE A 121 -7.00 12.85 1.81
N PHE A 122 -6.16 13.88 1.81
CA PHE A 122 -6.03 14.76 2.98
C PHE A 122 -7.31 15.54 3.25
N ASP A 123 -8.02 16.01 2.22
CA ASP A 123 -9.32 16.65 2.37
C ASP A 123 -10.37 15.70 2.96
N LEU A 124 -10.36 14.43 2.55
CA LEU A 124 -11.22 13.41 3.14
C LEU A 124 -10.90 13.22 4.61
N VAL A 125 -9.62 13.05 4.96
CA VAL A 125 -9.16 12.90 6.34
C VAL A 125 -9.58 14.12 7.18
N PHE A 126 -9.41 15.33 6.64
CA PHE A 126 -9.83 16.57 7.29
C PHE A 126 -11.33 16.59 7.56
N ARG A 127 -12.18 16.35 6.55
CA ARG A 127 -13.64 16.28 6.71
C ARG A 127 -14.07 15.22 7.73
N LEU A 128 -13.44 14.05 7.72
CA LEU A 128 -13.76 12.99 8.68
C LEU A 128 -13.29 13.32 10.10
N SER A 129 -12.23 14.12 10.22
CA SER A 129 -11.70 14.60 11.49
C SER A 129 -12.55 15.68 12.15
N ASP A 130 -13.59 16.21 11.49
CA ASP A 130 -14.38 17.34 12.01
C ASP A 130 -15.05 17.08 13.37
N ARG A 131 -15.28 15.80 13.70
CA ARG A 131 -15.79 15.36 15.00
C ARG A 131 -14.74 15.29 16.12
N LEU A 132 -13.45 15.34 15.78
CA LEU A 132 -12.35 15.42 16.74
C LEU A 132 -12.10 16.88 17.10
N SER A 133 -11.74 17.12 18.35
CA SER A 133 -11.27 18.44 18.80
C SER A 133 -10.02 18.87 18.03
N PHE A 134 -9.77 20.18 17.97
CA PHE A 134 -8.55 20.73 17.36
C PHE A 134 -7.29 20.12 17.98
N GLN A 135 -7.25 19.99 19.30
CA GLN A 135 -6.13 19.39 20.04
C GLN A 135 -5.89 17.93 19.64
N GLU A 136 -6.93 17.11 19.50
CA GLU A 136 -6.78 15.72 19.07
C GLU A 136 -6.22 15.62 17.65
N ARG A 137 -6.67 16.48 16.73
CA ARG A 137 -6.15 16.50 15.35
C ARG A 137 -4.68 16.90 15.32
N GLU A 138 -4.31 17.94 16.05
CA GLU A 138 -2.94 18.45 16.12
C GLU A 138 -1.99 17.42 16.76
N ILE A 139 -2.42 16.79 17.87
CA ILE A 139 -1.67 15.71 18.51
C ILE A 139 -1.44 14.57 17.52
N ILE A 140 -2.49 14.12 16.81
CA ILE A 140 -2.35 12.99 15.89
C ILE A 140 -1.48 13.36 14.68
N SER A 141 -1.66 14.55 14.09
CA SER A 141 -0.85 14.99 12.94
C SER A 141 0.63 15.13 13.29
N ASN A 142 0.92 15.55 14.53
CA ASN A 142 2.29 15.80 15.00
C ASN A 142 2.89 14.59 15.75
N SER A 143 2.10 13.57 16.06
CA SER A 143 2.56 12.38 16.79
C SER A 143 3.52 11.52 15.99
N PHE A 144 3.59 11.71 14.68
CA PHE A 144 4.42 10.91 13.80
C PHE A 144 5.09 11.77 12.72
N ILE A 145 6.42 11.73 12.70
CA ILE A 145 7.24 12.35 11.65
C ILE A 145 7.83 11.21 10.82
N ASN A 146 7.51 11.17 9.52
CA ASN A 146 8.16 10.26 8.59
C ASN A 146 9.51 10.82 8.16
N GLU A 147 10.57 10.45 8.86
CA GLU A 147 11.95 10.67 8.42
C GLU A 147 12.28 9.76 7.24
N SER A 148 12.66 10.35 6.11
CA SER A 148 13.09 9.59 4.92
C SER A 148 14.31 8.75 5.26
N GLN A 149 14.39 7.53 4.71
CA GLN A 149 15.61 6.73 4.85
C GLN A 149 16.77 7.45 4.13
N PHE A 150 17.96 7.48 4.72
CA PHE A 150 19.13 8.20 4.18
C PHE A 150 19.58 7.73 2.76
N LEU A 151 19.03 6.63 2.25
CA LEU A 151 19.27 6.16 0.87
C LEU A 151 18.27 6.70 -0.16
N GLU A 152 17.18 7.33 0.28
CA GLU A 152 16.17 7.87 -0.62
C GLU A 152 16.72 9.07 -1.37
N LYS A 153 16.71 8.99 -2.70
CA LYS A 153 17.06 10.11 -3.57
C LYS A 153 15.80 10.57 -4.29
N PHE A 154 15.32 11.75 -3.92
CA PHE A 154 14.19 12.35 -4.61
C PHE A 154 14.70 13.10 -5.84
N LEU A 155 14.07 12.86 -6.99
CA LEU A 155 14.33 13.61 -8.22
C LEU A 155 13.15 14.56 -8.45
N GLU A 156 13.46 15.76 -8.92
CA GLU A 156 12.43 16.69 -9.38
C GLU A 156 11.74 16.15 -10.64
N PHE A 157 10.42 16.28 -10.70
CA PHE A 157 9.61 15.91 -11.86
C PHE A 157 8.41 16.86 -11.98
N LYS A 158 7.87 16.95 -13.19
CA LYS A 158 6.65 17.73 -13.46
C LYS A 158 5.42 16.97 -12.97
N GLU A 159 4.64 17.59 -12.10
CA GLU A 159 3.43 16.97 -11.54
C GLU A 159 2.39 16.64 -12.62
N GLU A 160 2.30 17.45 -13.67
CA GLU A 160 1.39 17.20 -14.80
C GLU A 160 1.67 15.85 -15.46
N VAL A 161 2.96 15.48 -15.57
CA VAL A 161 3.38 14.19 -16.14
C VAL A 161 2.93 13.03 -15.24
N LEU A 162 3.05 13.16 -13.91
CA LEU A 162 2.57 12.15 -12.97
C LEU A 162 1.06 11.94 -13.11
N ASN A 163 0.31 13.04 -13.10
CA ASN A 163 -1.15 13.03 -13.22
C ASN A 163 -1.61 12.43 -14.55
N GLU A 164 -0.95 12.76 -15.66
CA GLU A 164 -1.26 12.19 -16.96
C GLU A 164 -1.00 10.68 -17.03
N ILE A 165 0.10 10.20 -16.44
CA ILE A 165 0.41 8.76 -16.40
C ILE A 165 -0.59 8.03 -15.51
N HIS A 166 -0.93 8.59 -14.36
CA HIS A 166 -1.93 8.01 -13.47
C HIS A 166 -3.29 7.85 -14.16
N ASN A 167 -3.76 8.92 -14.81
CA ASN A 167 -5.00 8.88 -15.60
C ASN A 167 -4.90 7.87 -16.75
N ALA A 168 -3.76 7.79 -17.45
CA ALA A 168 -3.57 6.81 -18.52
C ALA A 168 -3.65 5.36 -18.03
N ILE A 169 -3.19 5.07 -16.80
CA ILE A 169 -3.31 3.75 -16.18
C ILE A 169 -4.79 3.44 -15.87
N ILE A 170 -5.51 4.38 -15.24
CA ILE A 170 -6.94 4.23 -14.88
C ILE A 170 -7.78 4.02 -16.14
N ASP A 171 -7.63 4.91 -17.11
CA ASP A 171 -8.40 4.90 -18.35
C ASP A 171 -7.95 3.80 -19.32
N LYS A 172 -6.84 3.13 -19.00
CA LYS A 172 -6.18 2.11 -19.83
C LYS A 172 -5.91 2.63 -21.24
N VAL A 173 -5.32 3.82 -21.36
CA VAL A 173 -4.96 4.42 -22.66
C VAL A 173 -3.46 4.45 -22.87
N ALA A 174 -3.03 4.38 -24.13
CA ALA A 174 -1.64 4.49 -24.50
C ALA A 174 -1.17 5.95 -24.49
N LEU A 175 0.13 6.16 -24.26
CA LEU A 175 0.78 7.46 -24.33
C LEU A 175 1.83 7.48 -25.43
N ARG A 176 1.93 8.59 -26.15
CA ARG A 176 3.08 8.90 -27.01
C ARG A 176 4.02 9.79 -26.23
N ILE A 177 5.26 9.31 -26.03
CA ILE A 177 6.24 9.99 -25.18
C ILE A 177 7.57 10.18 -25.90
N ARG A 178 8.35 11.12 -25.40
CA ARG A 178 9.80 11.22 -25.58
C ARG A 178 10.46 10.90 -24.24
N TYR A 179 11.56 10.16 -24.25
CA TYR A 179 12.24 9.77 -23.02
C TYR A 179 13.66 10.34 -22.93
N LYS A 180 13.93 11.06 -21.85
CA LYS A 180 15.14 11.85 -21.60
C LYS A 180 15.44 12.75 -22.80
N ASN A 181 16.72 12.93 -23.11
CA ASN A 181 17.19 13.73 -24.24
C ASN A 181 17.16 12.95 -25.57
N SER A 182 16.42 11.83 -25.66
CA SER A 182 16.27 11.11 -26.91
C SER A 182 15.42 11.91 -27.90
N THR A 183 15.80 11.91 -29.17
CA THR A 183 14.97 12.44 -30.26
C THR A 183 13.85 11.46 -30.63
N GLU A 184 13.98 10.19 -30.27
CA GLU A 184 12.99 9.15 -30.57
C GLU A 184 11.68 9.39 -29.81
N VAL A 185 10.58 9.43 -30.55
CA VAL A 185 9.23 9.44 -30.02
C VAL A 185 8.64 8.06 -30.17
N PHE A 186 8.09 7.50 -29.09
CA PHE A 186 7.53 6.16 -29.11
C PHE A 186 6.29 6.04 -28.24
N LYS A 187 5.52 4.99 -28.51
CA LYS A 187 4.32 4.64 -27.76
C LYS A 187 4.66 3.77 -26.56
N ILE A 188 4.04 4.05 -25.44
CA ILE A 188 4.03 3.19 -24.27
C ILE A 188 2.60 2.90 -23.81
N TYR A 189 2.42 1.76 -23.15
CA TYR A 189 1.22 1.44 -22.39
C TYR A 189 1.56 1.42 -20.91
N PRO A 190 1.27 2.50 -20.15
CA PRO A 190 1.52 2.54 -18.72
C PRO A 190 0.75 1.44 -17.98
N ILE A 191 1.43 0.75 -17.05
CA ILE A 191 0.85 -0.34 -16.27
C ILE A 191 0.79 0.03 -14.78
N LYS A 192 1.85 0.63 -14.25
CA LYS A 192 1.95 0.98 -12.82
C LYS A 192 2.99 2.08 -12.59
N ILE A 193 2.82 2.78 -11.47
CA ILE A 193 3.81 3.68 -10.88
C ILE A 193 4.37 2.99 -9.64
N PHE A 194 5.67 3.11 -9.40
CA PHE A 194 6.30 2.56 -8.19
C PHE A 194 7.50 3.41 -7.77
N VAL A 195 7.88 3.30 -6.50
CA VAL A 195 9.05 3.98 -5.93
C VAL A 195 10.16 2.95 -5.72
N TYR A 196 11.39 3.31 -6.09
CA TYR A 196 12.59 2.52 -5.79
C TYR A 196 13.74 3.44 -5.40
N ASN A 197 14.23 3.30 -4.15
CA ASN A 197 15.23 4.17 -3.51
C ASN A 197 14.84 5.67 -3.56
N GLY A 198 13.59 6.01 -3.22
CA GLY A 198 13.09 7.40 -3.25
C GLY A 198 12.77 7.97 -4.63
N ILE A 199 13.10 7.25 -5.71
CA ILE A 199 12.86 7.70 -7.08
C ILE A 199 11.56 7.09 -7.61
N ILE A 200 10.72 7.90 -8.26
CA ILE A 200 9.48 7.46 -8.89
C ILE A 200 9.76 6.94 -10.32
N TYR A 201 9.23 5.76 -10.60
CA TYR A 201 9.33 5.08 -11.89
C TYR A 201 7.97 4.70 -12.44
N VAL A 202 7.93 4.54 -13.76
CA VAL A 202 6.77 4.08 -14.51
C VAL A 202 7.11 2.76 -15.18
N GLY A 203 6.36 1.73 -14.80
CA GLY A 203 6.36 0.44 -15.48
C GLY A 203 5.41 0.48 -16.67
N ALA A 204 5.92 0.30 -17.88
CA ALA A 204 5.11 0.39 -19.09
C ALA A 204 5.53 -0.63 -20.16
N VAL A 205 4.63 -0.95 -21.09
CA VAL A 205 4.94 -1.80 -22.23
C VAL A 205 5.37 -0.93 -23.41
N LYS A 206 6.58 -1.18 -23.93
CA LYS A 206 7.10 -0.64 -25.21
C LYS A 206 7.36 -1.83 -26.14
N ASN A 207 6.83 -1.81 -27.36
CA ASN A 207 7.04 -2.87 -28.36
C ASN A 207 6.75 -4.30 -27.83
N LYS A 208 5.63 -4.47 -27.12
CA LYS A 208 5.19 -5.74 -26.48
C LYS A 208 6.10 -6.24 -25.34
N VAL A 209 7.10 -5.46 -24.90
CA VAL A 209 8.01 -5.79 -23.81
C VAL A 209 7.83 -4.80 -22.66
N TYR A 210 7.83 -5.30 -21.43
CA TYR A 210 7.79 -4.45 -20.24
C TYR A 210 9.12 -3.71 -20.07
N ARG A 211 9.08 -2.43 -19.72
CA ARG A 211 10.23 -1.59 -19.45
C ARG A 211 9.94 -0.65 -18.27
N THR A 212 10.99 -0.31 -17.56
CA THR A 212 10.95 0.71 -16.51
C THR A 212 11.48 2.05 -17.04
N PHE A 213 10.73 3.12 -16.82
CA PHE A 213 11.09 4.49 -17.17
C PHE A 213 11.20 5.34 -15.90
N LEU A 214 12.22 6.19 -15.81
CA LEU A 214 12.28 7.25 -14.78
C LEU A 214 11.17 8.26 -15.05
N LEU A 215 10.33 8.57 -14.05
CA LEU A 215 9.24 9.54 -14.23
C LEU A 215 9.79 10.91 -14.68
N ALA A 216 10.83 11.41 -14.02
CA ALA A 216 11.51 12.67 -14.35
C ALA A 216 12.07 12.70 -15.79
N GLY A 217 12.29 11.54 -16.41
CA GLY A 217 12.75 11.43 -17.78
C GLY A 217 11.63 11.38 -18.83
N ILE A 218 10.36 11.34 -18.45
CA ILE A 218 9.25 11.21 -19.40
C ILE A 218 8.77 12.61 -19.81
N ASN A 219 8.68 12.83 -21.11
CA ASN A 219 7.95 13.95 -21.69
C ASN A 219 6.78 13.40 -22.51
N ILE A 220 5.54 13.67 -22.07
CA ILE A 220 4.33 13.19 -22.73
C ILE A 220 3.96 14.17 -23.84
N LEU A 221 3.79 13.65 -25.05
CA LEU A 221 3.42 14.46 -26.21
C LEU A 221 1.92 14.36 -26.48
N GLU A 222 1.32 13.19 -26.24
CA GLU A 222 -0.08 12.95 -26.56
C GLU A 222 -0.64 11.73 -25.81
N LYS A 223 -1.92 11.83 -25.40
CA LYS A 223 -2.75 10.69 -25.00
C LYS A 223 -3.41 10.08 -26.24
N LEU A 224 -3.12 8.82 -26.51
CA LEU A 224 -3.65 8.13 -27.69
C LEU A 224 -5.04 7.58 -27.39
N LYS A 225 -5.91 7.53 -28.40
CA LYS A 225 -7.24 6.90 -28.31
C LYS A 225 -7.19 5.38 -28.13
N GLU A 226 -6.04 4.77 -28.43
CA GLU A 226 -5.84 3.33 -28.33
C GLU A 226 -5.86 2.86 -26.88
N LYS A 227 -6.68 1.83 -26.60
CA LYS A 227 -6.73 1.19 -25.29
C LYS A 227 -5.58 0.23 -25.11
N THR A 228 -5.01 0.21 -23.91
CA THR A 228 -4.03 -0.78 -23.49
C THR A 228 -4.67 -2.17 -23.47
N PRO A 229 -4.15 -3.13 -24.25
CA PRO A 229 -4.67 -4.49 -24.24
C PRO A 229 -4.67 -5.13 -22.84
N GLU A 230 -5.79 -5.76 -22.47
CA GLU A 230 -5.98 -6.31 -21.12
C GLU A 230 -4.94 -7.38 -20.76
N PHE A 231 -4.45 -8.13 -21.77
CA PHE A 231 -3.42 -9.13 -21.58
C PHE A 231 -2.10 -8.53 -21.06
N PHE A 232 -1.74 -7.29 -21.44
CA PHE A 232 -0.54 -6.63 -20.93
C PHE A 232 -0.64 -6.36 -19.43
N PHE A 233 -1.79 -5.85 -18.96
CA PHE A 233 -2.02 -5.65 -17.53
C PHE A 233 -1.96 -6.96 -16.76
N LYS A 234 -2.65 -8.00 -17.24
CA LYS A 234 -2.65 -9.31 -16.57
C LYS A 234 -1.24 -9.91 -16.48
N LYS A 235 -0.46 -9.80 -17.57
CA LYS A 235 0.90 -10.32 -17.65
C LYS A 235 1.90 -9.55 -16.77
N TYR A 236 1.76 -8.22 -16.68
CA TYR A 236 2.81 -7.35 -16.14
C TYR A 236 2.47 -6.64 -14.82
N LYS A 237 1.25 -6.76 -14.29
CA LYS A 237 0.87 -6.14 -13.01
C LYS A 237 1.79 -6.50 -11.84
N ASN A 238 2.26 -7.75 -11.78
CA ASN A 238 3.02 -8.26 -10.63
C ASN A 238 4.54 -8.00 -10.72
N ILE A 239 5.03 -7.35 -11.77
CA ILE A 239 6.45 -7.44 -12.18
C ILE A 239 7.51 -6.72 -11.33
N THR A 240 7.32 -6.16 -10.14
CA THR A 240 8.38 -5.30 -9.53
C THR A 240 8.97 -4.25 -10.51
N PHE A 241 10.15 -4.44 -11.14
CA PHE A 241 10.72 -3.60 -12.20
C PHE A 241 11.60 -4.37 -13.22
N ASP A 242 11.90 -3.76 -14.38
CA ASP A 242 12.90 -4.22 -15.36
C ASP A 242 13.88 -3.07 -15.68
N ILE A 243 15.02 -3.04 -14.98
CA ILE A 243 16.09 -2.06 -15.17
C ILE A 243 17.31 -2.81 -15.72
N GLU A 244 17.79 -2.41 -16.88
CA GLU A 244 18.81 -3.15 -17.65
C GLU A 244 20.09 -3.46 -16.88
N ARG A 245 20.56 -2.52 -16.05
CA ARG A 245 21.77 -2.70 -15.21
C ARG A 245 21.54 -3.51 -13.94
N GLU A 246 20.29 -3.74 -13.57
CA GLU A 246 19.88 -4.44 -12.34
C GLU A 246 19.47 -5.87 -12.67
N LYS A 247 20.45 -6.74 -12.96
CA LYS A 247 20.15 -8.15 -13.24
C LYS A 247 19.89 -8.90 -11.93
N PRO A 248 18.70 -9.49 -11.73
CA PRO A 248 18.37 -10.11 -10.46
C PRO A 248 19.08 -11.45 -10.25
N PHE A 249 19.46 -11.77 -9.02
CA PHE A 249 20.03 -13.05 -8.62
C PHE A 249 19.60 -13.43 -7.20
N LEU A 250 19.80 -14.68 -6.80
CA LEU A 250 19.38 -15.24 -5.52
C LEU A 250 20.59 -15.44 -4.62
N PHE A 251 20.48 -15.03 -3.36
CA PHE A 251 21.51 -15.28 -2.34
C PHE A 251 20.88 -15.17 -0.94
N GLY A 252 21.66 -15.52 0.08
CA GLY A 252 21.24 -15.44 1.47
C GLY A 252 22.07 -14.43 2.26
N ILE A 253 21.54 -13.97 3.38
CA ILE A 253 22.26 -13.15 4.35
C ILE A 253 21.88 -13.58 5.77
N LYS A 254 22.78 -13.34 6.71
CA LYS A 254 22.47 -13.34 8.14
C LYS A 254 22.55 -11.93 8.66
N VAL A 255 21.56 -11.54 9.45
CA VAL A 255 21.53 -10.23 10.10
C VAL A 255 21.39 -10.40 11.60
N ALA A 256 21.94 -9.44 12.36
CA ALA A 256 21.81 -9.42 13.80
C ALA A 256 20.34 -9.35 14.24
N LYS A 257 20.05 -9.97 15.38
CA LYS A 257 18.73 -9.85 16.00
C LYS A 257 18.51 -8.44 16.52
N LYS A 258 17.32 -7.91 16.27
CA LYS A 258 16.89 -6.59 16.74
C LYS A 258 15.69 -6.82 17.67
N PRO A 259 15.76 -6.46 18.96
CA PRO A 259 14.64 -6.67 19.89
C PRO A 259 13.32 -6.04 19.41
N SER A 260 13.41 -4.91 18.71
CA SER A 260 12.26 -4.22 18.10
C SER A 260 11.51 -5.06 17.06
N LEU A 261 12.14 -6.07 16.47
CA LEU A 261 11.56 -6.92 15.44
C LEU A 261 10.87 -8.18 15.99
N GLU A 262 10.92 -8.41 17.31
CA GLU A 262 10.34 -9.60 17.94
C GLU A 262 8.81 -9.61 17.90
N TYR A 263 8.18 -8.43 17.84
CA TYR A 263 6.72 -8.29 17.78
C TYR A 263 6.10 -8.67 16.43
N PHE A 264 6.90 -8.75 15.36
CA PHE A 264 6.41 -9.06 14.02
C PHE A 264 6.53 -10.54 13.73
N GLN A 265 5.54 -11.19 13.11
CA GLN A 265 5.68 -12.62 12.78
C GLN A 265 6.77 -12.89 11.73
N ALA A 266 6.89 -12.05 10.70
CA ALA A 266 7.92 -12.13 9.67
C ALA A 266 8.36 -10.69 9.28
N PRO A 267 9.28 -10.07 10.04
CA PRO A 267 9.72 -8.71 9.77
C PRO A 267 10.39 -8.62 8.40
N GLN A 268 10.08 -7.56 7.66
CA GLN A 268 10.73 -7.24 6.39
C GLN A 268 11.93 -6.35 6.68
N ILE A 269 13.14 -6.92 6.63
CA ILE A 269 14.39 -6.20 6.87
C ILE A 269 14.92 -5.64 5.55
N PHE A 270 14.81 -6.43 4.47
CA PHE A 270 15.12 -5.99 3.12
C PHE A 270 13.86 -5.99 2.26
N THR A 271 13.71 -4.98 1.41
CA THR A 271 12.55 -4.89 0.49
C THR A 271 12.50 -6.03 -0.53
N THR A 272 13.66 -6.66 -0.80
CA THR A 272 13.80 -7.77 -1.76
C THR A 272 13.80 -9.16 -1.10
N GLN A 273 13.52 -9.21 0.20
CA GLN A 273 13.35 -10.43 0.96
C GLN A 273 12.20 -11.28 0.43
N PHE A 274 12.47 -12.57 0.25
CA PHE A 274 11.45 -13.56 -0.10
C PHE A 274 11.38 -14.72 0.88
N PHE A 275 12.34 -14.86 1.78
CA PHE A 275 12.35 -15.86 2.84
C PHE A 275 12.91 -15.27 4.12
N PHE A 276 12.39 -15.73 5.26
CA PHE A 276 12.82 -15.32 6.59
C PHE A 276 12.75 -16.52 7.53
N SER A 277 13.79 -16.69 8.33
CA SER A 277 13.83 -17.66 9.42
C SER A 277 14.51 -17.06 10.64
N ARG A 278 13.98 -17.38 11.82
CA ARG A 278 14.62 -17.01 13.10
C ARG A 278 15.57 -18.11 13.51
N GLU A 279 16.84 -17.77 13.66
CA GLU A 279 17.83 -18.66 14.25
C GLU A 279 18.08 -18.29 15.72
N LYS A 280 18.98 -19.01 16.41
CA LYS A 280 19.28 -18.78 17.82
C LYS A 280 19.86 -17.37 18.07
N ASP A 281 20.79 -16.94 17.23
CA ASP A 281 21.56 -15.70 17.45
C ASP A 281 21.42 -14.67 16.32
N ASN A 282 20.74 -15.01 15.24
CA ASN A 282 20.59 -14.16 14.05
C ASN A 282 19.23 -14.38 13.36
N TYR A 283 18.97 -13.61 12.30
CA TYR A 283 17.92 -13.91 11.34
C TYR A 283 18.55 -14.34 10.01
N LEU A 284 18.07 -15.45 9.47
CA LEU A 284 18.40 -15.93 8.12
C LEU A 284 17.39 -15.37 7.12
N ILE A 285 17.89 -14.74 6.07
CA ILE A 285 17.07 -14.09 5.06
C ILE A 285 17.54 -14.51 3.68
N TYR A 286 16.62 -14.86 2.78
CA TYR A 286 16.95 -14.99 1.36
C TYR A 286 16.41 -13.80 0.57
N LEU A 287 17.23 -13.32 -0.35
CA LEU A 287 17.02 -12.07 -1.07
C LEU A 287 17.07 -12.29 -2.57
N VAL A 288 16.27 -11.51 -3.29
CA VAL A 288 16.57 -11.19 -4.69
C VAL A 288 17.52 -10.00 -4.71
N GLY A 289 18.79 -10.27 -5.00
CA GLY A 289 19.82 -9.25 -5.21
C GLY A 289 19.81 -8.69 -6.62
N TYR A 290 20.50 -7.58 -6.83
CA TYR A 290 20.71 -6.98 -8.14
C TYR A 290 22.17 -6.60 -8.33
N THR A 291 22.65 -6.71 -9.57
CA THR A 291 24.03 -6.39 -9.95
C THR A 291 24.36 -4.90 -9.99
N GLY A 292 23.40 -4.00 -9.76
CA GLY A 292 23.65 -2.56 -9.79
C GLY A 292 24.12 -2.00 -8.44
N SER A 293 24.93 -0.95 -8.51
CA SER A 293 25.52 -0.25 -7.35
C SER A 293 24.50 0.34 -6.36
N ARG A 294 23.25 0.53 -6.79
CA ARG A 294 22.16 1.00 -5.92
C ARG A 294 21.72 -0.05 -4.91
N PHE A 295 21.97 -1.32 -5.19
CA PHE A 295 21.63 -2.41 -4.30
C PHE A 295 22.74 -2.63 -3.25
N THR A 296 24.01 -2.55 -3.65
CA THR A 296 25.16 -2.73 -2.75
C THR A 296 25.18 -1.70 -1.63
N SER A 297 24.78 -0.45 -1.89
CA SER A 297 24.77 0.60 -0.85
C SER A 297 23.84 0.30 0.35
N ARG A 298 22.86 -0.60 0.20
CA ARG A 298 21.97 -1.02 1.31
C ARG A 298 22.69 -1.87 2.36
N PHE A 299 23.81 -2.48 2.02
CA PHE A 299 24.56 -3.37 2.91
C PHE A 299 25.41 -2.62 3.94
N LEU A 300 25.60 -1.30 3.80
CA LEU A 300 26.31 -0.49 4.80
C LEU A 300 25.48 -0.14 6.04
N VAL A 301 24.21 -0.53 6.03
CA VAL A 301 23.16 0.08 6.85
C VAL A 301 22.59 -0.96 7.78
N GLU A 302 22.32 -2.12 7.21
CA GLU A 302 21.88 -3.26 7.96
C GLU A 302 23.08 -3.93 8.60
N GLU A 303 22.91 -4.39 9.83
CA GLU A 303 23.88 -5.18 10.60
C GLU A 303 23.98 -6.59 10.02
N VAL A 304 24.47 -6.67 8.78
CA VAL A 304 24.71 -7.92 8.06
C VAL A 304 25.94 -8.58 8.68
N ILE A 305 25.74 -9.76 9.24
CA ILE A 305 26.79 -10.59 9.86
C ILE A 305 27.50 -11.41 8.78
N ASP A 306 26.73 -11.94 7.84
CA ASP A 306 27.23 -12.87 6.84
C ASP A 306 26.45 -12.75 5.53
N ILE A 307 27.15 -12.95 4.41
CA ILE A 307 26.58 -12.98 3.06
C ILE A 307 26.78 -14.38 2.50
N ILE A 308 25.68 -15.10 2.37
CA ILE A 308 25.65 -16.50 1.93
C ILE A 308 25.52 -16.54 0.41
N PRO A 309 26.42 -17.22 -0.31
CA PRO A 309 26.33 -17.36 -1.76
C PRO A 309 25.06 -18.11 -2.19
N PRO A 310 24.70 -18.04 -3.49
CA PRO A 310 23.60 -18.83 -4.04
C PRO A 310 23.80 -20.33 -3.75
N THR A 311 22.75 -21.02 -3.33
CA THR A 311 22.76 -22.48 -3.11
C THR A 311 21.52 -23.12 -3.73
N GLU A 312 21.55 -24.44 -3.91
CA GLU A 312 20.38 -25.18 -4.41
C GLU A 312 19.15 -24.99 -3.53
N ASN A 313 19.31 -24.98 -2.20
CA ASN A 313 18.22 -24.75 -1.26
C ASN A 313 17.55 -23.38 -1.45
N ILE A 314 18.34 -22.32 -1.68
CA ILE A 314 17.81 -20.98 -1.96
C ILE A 314 17.02 -20.99 -3.28
N ILE A 315 17.54 -21.66 -4.30
CA ILE A 315 16.88 -21.77 -5.61
C ILE A 315 15.58 -22.57 -5.52
N LEU A 316 15.56 -23.67 -4.76
CA LEU A 316 14.36 -24.47 -4.52
C LEU A 316 13.28 -23.64 -3.82
N LYS A 317 13.65 -22.87 -2.78
CA LYS A 317 12.72 -21.97 -2.11
C LYS A 317 12.18 -20.88 -3.04
N ALA A 318 13.02 -20.33 -3.91
CA ALA A 318 12.60 -19.35 -4.91
C ALA A 318 11.66 -19.93 -5.98
N LYS A 319 11.82 -21.21 -6.34
CA LYS A 319 10.90 -21.94 -7.24
C LYS A 319 9.55 -22.18 -6.58
N GLU A 320 9.54 -22.62 -5.32
CA GLU A 320 8.31 -22.84 -4.53
C GLU A 320 7.44 -21.58 -4.47
N LEU A 321 8.07 -20.41 -4.33
CA LEU A 321 7.41 -19.10 -4.27
C LEU A 321 7.14 -18.47 -5.64
N ASP A 322 7.48 -19.16 -6.73
CA ASP A 322 7.29 -18.72 -8.11
C ASP A 322 7.80 -17.29 -8.39
N LEU A 323 9.02 -17.00 -7.91
CA LEU A 323 9.58 -15.64 -7.95
C LEU A 323 9.72 -15.06 -9.38
N LYS A 324 9.76 -15.90 -10.41
CA LYS A 324 9.79 -15.44 -11.81
C LYS A 324 8.55 -14.64 -12.22
N LYS A 325 7.40 -14.82 -11.55
CA LYS A 325 6.23 -13.94 -11.76
C LYS A 325 6.49 -12.49 -11.35
N ARG A 326 7.30 -12.29 -10.31
CA ARG A 326 7.67 -10.96 -9.77
C ARG A 326 8.96 -10.42 -10.36
N PHE A 327 9.85 -11.29 -10.81
CA PHE A 327 11.18 -10.98 -11.35
C PHE A 327 11.41 -11.79 -12.64
N PRO A 328 10.90 -11.37 -13.80
CA PRO A 328 10.94 -12.19 -15.03
C PRO A 328 12.34 -12.54 -15.53
N THR A 329 13.32 -11.67 -15.27
CA THR A 329 14.73 -11.84 -15.67
C THR A 329 15.56 -12.64 -14.65
N LEU A 330 14.92 -13.12 -13.58
CA LEU A 330 15.51 -13.99 -12.57
C LEU A 330 15.83 -15.36 -13.18
N THR A 331 17.03 -15.84 -12.90
CA THR A 331 17.48 -17.18 -13.28
C THR A 331 17.36 -18.15 -12.12
N PHE A 332 17.05 -19.42 -12.42
CA PHE A 332 17.11 -20.53 -11.47
C PHE A 332 18.31 -21.46 -11.74
N SER A 333 19.21 -21.07 -12.64
CA SER A 333 20.49 -21.77 -12.82
C SER A 333 21.43 -21.34 -11.70
N LEU A 334 21.99 -22.30 -10.96
CA LEU A 334 22.97 -22.03 -9.90
C LEU A 334 24.17 -21.28 -10.45
N LYS A 335 24.78 -21.79 -11.53
CA LYS A 335 25.93 -21.17 -12.22
C LYS A 335 25.71 -19.70 -12.59
N GLU A 336 24.54 -19.36 -13.13
CA GLU A 336 24.24 -17.97 -13.50
C GLU A 336 23.99 -17.10 -12.25
N ASN A 337 23.39 -17.64 -11.18
CA ASN A 337 23.28 -16.91 -9.92
C ASN A 337 24.65 -16.67 -9.28
N GLU A 338 25.54 -17.66 -9.27
CA GLU A 338 26.92 -17.53 -8.77
C GLU A 338 27.70 -16.47 -9.54
N LYS A 339 27.59 -16.46 -10.87
CA LYS A 339 28.21 -15.43 -11.70
C LYS A 339 27.72 -14.02 -11.33
N ARG A 340 26.41 -13.84 -11.16
CA ARG A 340 25.83 -12.52 -10.78
C ARG A 340 26.17 -12.15 -9.34
N PHE A 341 26.23 -13.11 -8.45
CA PHE A 341 26.67 -12.93 -7.07
C PHE A 341 28.13 -12.47 -6.99
N PHE A 342 29.01 -13.03 -7.83
CA PHE A 342 30.40 -12.59 -7.92
C PHE A 342 30.51 -11.13 -8.35
N LEU A 343 29.77 -10.72 -9.39
CA LEU A 343 29.71 -9.31 -9.81
C LEU A 343 29.22 -8.38 -8.69
N PHE A 344 28.20 -8.82 -7.94
CA PHE A 344 27.72 -8.07 -6.77
C PHE A 344 28.81 -7.96 -5.69
N LYS A 345 29.55 -9.04 -5.44
CA LYS A 345 30.63 -9.07 -4.45
C LYS A 345 31.75 -8.10 -4.83
N GLU A 346 32.20 -8.11 -6.09
CA GLU A 346 33.24 -7.18 -6.58
C GLU A 346 32.80 -5.72 -6.40
N GLU A 347 31.57 -5.38 -6.79
CA GLU A 347 31.02 -4.03 -6.62
C GLU A 347 30.91 -3.64 -5.13
N LEU A 348 30.53 -4.58 -4.25
CA LEU A 348 30.45 -4.34 -2.82
C LEU A 348 31.84 -4.12 -2.20
N GLU A 349 32.84 -4.91 -2.60
CA GLU A 349 34.22 -4.77 -2.15
C GLU A 349 34.81 -3.42 -2.58
N GLU A 350 34.60 -3.02 -3.83
CA GLU A 350 35.03 -1.72 -4.34
C GLU A 350 34.36 -0.59 -3.54
N PHE A 351 33.05 -0.69 -3.31
CA PHE A 351 32.30 0.30 -2.55
C PHE A 351 32.78 0.43 -1.10
N ILE A 352 33.11 -0.68 -0.44
CA ILE A 352 33.68 -0.68 0.92
C ILE A 352 35.09 -0.05 0.90
N ALA A 353 35.93 -0.41 -0.06
CA ALA A 353 37.28 0.13 -0.18
C ALA A 353 37.27 1.66 -0.33
N GLN A 354 36.40 2.20 -1.20
CA GLN A 354 36.22 3.64 -1.36
C GLN A 354 35.80 4.34 -0.05
N ARG A 355 34.99 3.68 0.79
CA ARG A 355 34.56 4.22 2.09
C ARG A 355 35.67 4.17 3.15
N LEU A 356 36.46 3.09 3.17
CA LEU A 356 37.62 2.98 4.05
C LEU A 356 38.67 4.05 3.73
N GLU A 357 38.93 4.31 2.45
CA GLU A 357 39.85 5.38 2.03
C GLU A 357 39.37 6.76 2.50
N LEU A 358 38.07 7.04 2.39
CA LEU A 358 37.47 8.28 2.90
C LEU A 358 37.65 8.43 4.42
N LEU A 359 37.41 7.36 5.18
CA LEU A 359 37.59 7.36 6.64
C LEU A 359 39.05 7.58 7.03
N GLN A 360 39.99 6.99 6.32
CA GLN A 360 41.41 7.23 6.54
C GLN A 360 41.76 8.71 6.32
N LYS A 361 41.28 9.32 5.23
CA LYS A 361 41.51 10.75 4.95
C LYS A 361 40.94 11.66 6.05
N LEU A 362 39.78 11.32 6.61
CA LEU A 362 39.20 12.05 7.73
C LEU A 362 40.09 11.98 8.99
N ASN A 363 40.56 10.79 9.34
CA ASN A 363 41.46 10.60 10.48
C ASN A 363 42.79 11.37 10.34
N TYR A 364 43.31 11.51 9.11
CA TYR A 364 44.48 12.35 8.84
C TYR A 364 44.19 13.87 8.92
N SER A 365 42.97 14.29 8.59
CA SER A 365 42.56 15.69 8.64
C SER A 365 42.17 16.19 10.03
N SER A 366 41.78 15.30 10.95
CA SER A 366 41.45 15.62 12.34
C SER A 366 42.66 15.65 13.29
N LEU A 367 43.86 15.41 12.77
CA LEU A 367 45.15 15.46 13.49
C LEU A 367 46.04 16.64 13.06
N LYS A 368 45.51 17.56 12.25
CA LYS A 368 46.07 18.90 11.99
C LYS A 368 45.09 19.94 12.52
#